data_AF-A0A932K9D9-F1
#
_entry.id   AF-A0A932K9D9-F1
#
_cell.length_a   1.000
_cell.length_b   1.000
_cell.length_c   1.000
_cell.angle_alpha   90.00
_cell.angle_beta   90.00
_cell.angle_gamma   90.00
#
_symmetry.space_group_name_H-M   'P 1'
#
loop_
_entity.id
_entity.type
_entity.pdbx_description
1 polymer ?
#
loop_
_entity_poly.entity_id
_entity_poly.type
_entity_poly.pdbx_seq_one_letter_code
_entity_poly.pdbx_strand_id
1 'polypeptide(L)'
;MATVLTFRDKLEYLVHATGRAEGEIVAQAVEQGLTALYRSHVTDAYLAGEVDHEQAIIALGEATVAELDEARRAVEHDVRWGLAGA
;
A
#
# COMPACT_ATOMS: atom_id res chain seq x y z
N MET A 1 -14.67 19.61 -19.01
CA MET A 1 -14.60 18.91 -17.71
C MET A 1 -14.22 17.47 -17.99
N ALA A 2 -13.15 16.94 -17.38
CA ALA A 2 -12.77 15.55 -17.59
C ALA A 2 -13.84 14.66 -16.95
N THR A 3 -14.54 13.85 -17.76
CA THR A 3 -15.50 12.88 -17.26
C THR A 3 -14.72 11.80 -16.52
N VAL A 4 -14.95 11.66 -15.22
CA VAL A 4 -14.36 10.59 -14.43
C VAL A 4 -15.04 9.29 -14.87
N LEU A 5 -14.25 8.33 -15.37
CA LEU A 5 -14.76 7.00 -15.71
C LEU A 5 -15.35 6.34 -14.47
N THR A 6 -16.59 5.89 -14.57
CA THR A 6 -17.27 5.15 -13.52
C THR A 6 -16.68 3.75 -13.37
N PHE A 7 -17.04 3.04 -12.30
CA PHE A 7 -16.67 1.63 -12.13
C PHE A 7 -17.12 0.78 -13.33
N ARG A 8 -18.35 1.01 -13.80
CA ARG A 8 -18.92 0.31 -14.95
C ARG A 8 -18.14 0.60 -16.23
N ASP A 9 -17.79 1.86 -16.50
CA ASP A 9 -17.03 2.22 -17.71
C ASP A 9 -15.66 1.53 -17.73
N LYS A 10 -14.99 1.46 -16.57
CA LYS A 10 -13.70 0.76 -16.42
C LYS A 10 -13.85 -0.74 -16.63
N LEU A 11 -14.92 -1.33 -16.10
CA LEU A 11 -15.17 -2.76 -16.20
C LEU A 11 -15.52 -3.17 -17.64
N GLU A 12 -16.37 -2.41 -18.32
CA GLU A 12 -16.69 -2.60 -19.74
C GLU A 12 -15.43 -2.50 -20.60
N TYR A 13 -14.57 -1.52 -20.34
CA TYR A 13 -13.27 -1.41 -21.01
C TYR A 13 -12.40 -2.65 -20.77
N LEU A 14 -12.27 -3.12 -19.53
CA LEU A 14 -11.42 -4.27 -19.20
C LEU A 14 -11.94 -5.57 -19.80
N VAL A 15 -13.27 -5.80 -19.79
CA VAL A 15 -13.88 -6.96 -20.46
C VAL A 15 -13.54 -6.93 -21.95
N HIS A 16 -13.72 -5.78 -22.62
CA HIS A 16 -13.43 -5.66 -24.04
C HIS A 16 -11.93 -5.81 -24.37
N ALA A 17 -11.06 -5.20 -23.58
CA ALA A 17 -9.61 -5.19 -23.82
C ALA A 17 -8.94 -6.53 -23.49
N THR A 18 -9.45 -7.27 -22.50
CA THR A 18 -8.81 -8.51 -22.02
C THR A 18 -9.54 -9.78 -22.50
N GLY A 19 -10.79 -9.67 -22.95
CA GLY A 19 -11.63 -10.81 -23.31
C GLY A 19 -12.08 -11.67 -22.11
N ARG A 20 -11.80 -11.23 -20.88
CA ARG A 20 -12.15 -11.96 -19.65
C ARG A 20 -13.57 -11.67 -19.20
N ALA A 21 -14.16 -12.64 -18.50
CA ALA A 21 -15.47 -12.46 -17.91
C ALA A 21 -15.46 -11.36 -16.84
N GLU A 22 -16.55 -10.61 -16.75
CA GLU A 22 -16.73 -9.53 -15.77
C GLU A 22 -16.42 -10.00 -14.34
N GLY A 23 -16.94 -11.16 -13.96
CA GLY A 23 -16.73 -11.74 -12.63
C GLY A 23 -15.26 -12.03 -12.30
N GLU A 24 -14.45 -12.44 -13.29
CA GLU A 24 -13.01 -12.66 -13.08
C GLU A 24 -12.26 -11.35 -12.84
N ILE A 25 -12.62 -10.29 -13.58
CA ILE A 25 -12.01 -8.97 -13.42
C ILE A 25 -12.37 -8.38 -12.06
N VAL A 26 -13.63 -8.51 -11.64
CA VAL A 26 -14.08 -8.05 -10.32
C VAL A 26 -13.38 -8.83 -9.21
N ALA A 27 -13.30 -10.16 -9.32
CA ALA A 27 -12.60 -10.99 -8.33
C ALA A 27 -11.14 -10.58 -8.17
N GLN A 28 -10.43 -10.38 -9.29
CA GLN A 28 -9.05 -9.90 -9.27
C GLN A 28 -8.95 -8.50 -8.64
N ALA A 29 -9.85 -7.58 -8.99
CA ALA A 29 -9.84 -6.22 -8.43
C ALA A 29 -10.05 -6.23 -6.90
N VAL A 30 -10.93 -7.11 -6.41
CA VAL A 30 -11.17 -7.30 -4.97
C VAL A 30 -9.95 -7.90 -4.28
N GLU A 31 -9.34 -8.94 -4.85
CA GLU A 31 -8.14 -9.57 -4.29
C GLU A 31 -6.99 -8.56 -4.19
N GLN A 32 -6.71 -7.84 -5.27
CA GLN A 32 -5.68 -6.81 -5.30
C GLN A 32 -5.99 -5.67 -4.32
N GLY A 33 -7.25 -5.23 -4.25
CA GLY A 33 -7.69 -4.21 -3.32
C GLY A 33 -7.52 -4.64 -1.87
N LEU A 34 -7.88 -5.88 -1.53
CA LEU A 34 -7.72 -6.42 -0.19
C LEU A 34 -6.23 -6.52 0.19
N THR A 35 -5.38 -7.02 -0.70
CA THR A 35 -3.93 -7.06 -0.47
C THR A 35 -3.36 -5.67 -0.24
N ALA A 36 -3.77 -4.67 -1.03
CA ALA A 36 -3.32 -3.29 -0.86
C ALA A 36 -3.75 -2.70 0.49
N LEU A 37 -5.02 -2.90 0.88
CA LEU A 37 -5.55 -2.45 2.16
C LEU A 37 -4.82 -3.10 3.34
N TYR A 38 -4.60 -4.42 3.27
CA TYR A 38 -3.86 -5.16 4.29
C TYR A 38 -2.44 -4.63 4.45
N ARG A 39 -1.70 -4.46 3.34
CA ARG A 39 -0.32 -3.93 3.37
C ARG A 39 -0.26 -2.51 3.93
N SER A 40 -1.22 -1.65 3.58
CA SER A 40 -1.31 -0.29 4.14
C SER A 40 -1.46 -0.35 5.66
N HIS A 41 -2.40 -1.15 6.15
CA HIS A 41 -2.68 -1.23 7.58
C HIS A 41 -1.49 -1.80 8.38
N VAL A 42 -0.83 -2.85 7.87
CA VAL A 42 0.37 -3.40 8.51
C VAL A 42 1.52 -2.40 8.50
N THR A 43 1.66 -1.60 7.44
CA THR A 43 2.67 -0.53 7.38
C THR A 43 2.45 0.49 8.49
N ASP A 44 1.21 0.98 8.65
CA ASP A 44 0.87 1.93 9.70
C ASP A 44 1.12 1.35 11.10
N ALA A 45 0.69 0.10 11.33
CA ALA A 45 0.88 -0.60 12.60
C ALA A 45 2.36 -0.85 12.91
N TYR A 46 3.18 -1.19 11.92
CA TYR A 46 4.63 -1.36 12.08
C TYR A 46 5.30 -0.03 12.48
N LEU A 47 4.99 1.05 11.78
CA LEU A 47 5.52 2.39 12.09
C LEU A 47 5.08 2.89 13.47
N ALA A 48 3.87 2.51 13.92
CA ALA A 48 3.36 2.78 15.27
C ALA A 48 3.99 1.88 16.35
N GLY A 49 4.75 0.85 15.98
CA GLY A 49 5.34 -0.12 16.92
C GLY A 49 4.34 -1.14 17.46
N GLU A 50 3.18 -1.30 16.83
CA GLU A 50 2.12 -2.25 17.20
C GLU A 50 2.36 -3.65 16.60
N VAL A 51 3.17 -3.71 15.54
CA VAL A 51 3.62 -4.94 14.88
C VAL A 51 5.13 -5.03 14.98
N ASP A 52 5.66 -6.21 15.29
CA ASP A 52 7.11 -6.41 15.36
C ASP A 52 7.76 -6.53 13.97
N HIS A 53 9.09 -6.41 13.93
CA HIS A 53 9.85 -6.43 12.68
C HIS A 53 9.74 -7.75 11.92
N GLU A 54 9.68 -8.90 12.61
CA GLU A 54 9.58 -10.21 11.96
C GLU A 54 8.20 -10.40 11.31
N GLN A 55 7.15 -10.03 12.04
CA GLN A 55 5.77 -10.02 11.55
C GLN A 55 5.59 -9.07 10.36
N ALA A 56 6.21 -7.88 10.41
CA ALA A 56 6.21 -6.95 9.30
C ALA A 56 6.91 -7.52 8.06
N ILE A 57 8.02 -8.25 8.22
CA ILE A 57 8.71 -8.91 7.10
C ILE A 57 7.82 -9.97 6.46
N ILE A 58 7.13 -10.77 7.26
CA ILE A 58 6.23 -11.82 6.73
C ILE A 58 5.11 -11.19 5.90
N ALA A 59 4.55 -10.07 6.36
CA ALA A 59 3.41 -9.41 5.71
C ALA A 59 3.80 -8.52 4.52
N LEU A 60 4.92 -7.80 4.61
CA LEU A 60 5.31 -6.74 3.67
C LEU A 60 6.52 -7.12 2.80
N GLY A 61 7.34 -8.06 3.26
CA GLY A 61 8.63 -8.42 2.66
C GLY A 61 9.79 -7.57 3.20
N GLU A 62 10.97 -8.18 3.26
CA GLU A 62 12.20 -7.60 3.83
C GLU A 62 12.57 -6.24 3.22
N ALA A 63 12.50 -6.11 1.89
CA ALA A 63 12.82 -4.86 1.21
C ALA A 63 11.92 -3.69 1.67
N THR A 64 10.61 -3.93 1.79
CA THR A 64 9.65 -2.92 2.25
C THR A 64 9.95 -2.51 3.68
N VAL A 65 10.22 -3.48 4.58
CA VAL A 65 10.51 -3.18 5.99
C VAL A 65 11.81 -2.40 6.13
N ALA A 66 12.84 -2.74 5.35
CA ALA A 66 14.10 -2.01 5.34
C ALA A 66 13.93 -0.54 4.90
N GLU A 67 13.09 -0.29 3.89
CA GLU A 67 12.73 1.07 3.45
C GLU A 67 11.99 1.85 4.54
N LEU A 68 11.02 1.22 5.22
CA LEU A 68 10.28 1.83 6.34
C LEU A 68 11.19 2.17 7.52
N ASP A 69 12.14 1.29 7.83
CA ASP A 69 13.12 1.52 8.87
C ASP A 69 14.05 2.69 8.55
N GLU A 70 14.49 2.80 7.30
CA GLU A 70 15.29 3.92 6.86
C GLU A 70 14.51 5.24 6.91
N ALA A 71 13.27 5.24 6.42
CA ALA A 71 12.39 6.40 6.51
C ALA A 71 12.16 6.85 7.96
N ARG A 72 11.91 5.90 8.87
CA ARG A 72 11.77 6.19 10.31
C ARG A 72 13.04 6.81 10.89
N ARG A 73 14.21 6.23 10.61
CA ARG A 73 15.50 6.76 11.10
C ARG A 73 15.77 8.18 10.59
N ALA A 74 15.45 8.45 9.32
CA ALA A 74 15.61 9.78 8.74
C ALA A 74 14.71 10.82 9.44
N VAL A 75 13.43 10.51 9.62
CA VAL A 75 12.49 11.39 10.35
C VAL A 75 12.95 11.63 11.78
N GLU A 76 13.36 10.58 12.50
CA GLU A 76 13.87 10.73 13.87
C GLU A 76 15.14 11.58 13.93
N HIS A 77 16.03 11.43 12.94
CA HIS A 77 17.22 12.25 12.84
C HIS A 77 16.87 13.73 12.66
N ASP A 78 15.95 14.03 11.75
CA ASP A 78 15.51 15.41 11.47
C ASP A 78 14.81 16.03 12.68
N VAL A 79 13.99 15.26 13.40
CA VAL A 79 13.37 15.69 14.66
C VAL A 79 14.44 15.99 15.71
N ARG A 80 15.43 15.12 15.90
CA ARG A 80 16.54 15.36 16.85
C ARG A 80 17.36 16.60 16.47
N TRP A 81 17.66 16.78 15.19
CA TRP A 81 18.36 17.95 14.69
C TRP A 81 17.58 19.24 14.97
N GLY A 82 16.27 19.25 14.69
CA GLY A 82 15.40 20.39 14.99
C GLY A 82 15.31 20.71 16.49
N LEU A 83 15.26 19.69 17.34
CA LEU A 83 15.24 19.85 18.80
C LEU A 83 16.57 20.32 19.38
N ALA A 84 17.70 20.00 18.74
CA ALA A 84 19.03 20.41 19.18
C ALA A 84 19.33 21.90 18.94
N GLY A 85 18.51 22.58 18.13
CA GLY A 85 18.75 23.96 17.70
C GLY A 85 19.91 24.03 16.72
N ALA A 86 19.60 24.34 15.46
CA ALA A 86 20.59 24.47 14.39
C ALA A 86 21.77 25.40 14.73
#